data_AF-A0A925XLQ6-F1
#
_entry.id   AF-A0A925XLQ6-F1
#
_cell.length_a   1.000
_cell.length_b   1.000
_cell.length_c   1.000
_cell.angle_alpha   90.00
_cell.angle_beta   90.00
_cell.angle_gamma   90.00
#
_symmetry.space_group_name_H-M   'P 1'
#
loop_
_entity.id
_entity.type
_entity.pdbx_description
1 polymer ?
#
loop_
_entity_poly.entity_id
_entity_poly.type
_entity_poly.pdbx_seq_one_letter_code
_entity_poly.pdbx_strand_id
1 'polypeptide(L)'
;PEAWHEPSGRNKIEYISQPAGERFLHPISVDEVRARVALLPAEFTRPIEVIQFSAMTRKRQFFPLYGMQWGPNVYLYPMEASLVETYHRPPTPEQLVEARMFGGEWSQVGREWRLTWTPDTIRDFYLNNVLIHEIGHVNDLRNTNSVARERYANWFATEYGFRASRGRR
;
A
#
# COMPACT_ATOMS: atom_id res chain seq x y z
N PRO A 1 2.12 -18.65 7.24
CA PRO A 1 1.01 -18.01 8.00
C PRO A 1 1.34 -16.53 8.17
N GLU A 2 0.35 -15.63 8.14
CA GLU A 2 0.60 -14.21 8.41
C GLU A 2 1.03 -14.04 9.88
N ALA A 3 2.11 -13.29 10.13
CA ALA A 3 2.54 -12.97 11.49
C ALA A 3 1.86 -11.67 11.92
N TRP A 4 0.84 -11.81 12.76
CA TRP A 4 0.07 -10.68 13.29
C TRP A 4 0.68 -10.16 14.59
N HIS A 5 0.65 -8.84 14.77
CA HIS A 5 1.18 -8.17 15.96
C HIS A 5 0.05 -7.58 16.78
N GLU A 6 -0.14 -8.07 18.01
CA GLU A 6 -1.14 -7.49 18.91
C GLU A 6 -0.77 -6.04 19.29
N PRO A 7 -1.74 -5.13 19.40
CA PRO A 7 -1.51 -3.78 19.90
C PRO A 7 -0.89 -3.81 21.30
N SER A 8 0.19 -3.06 21.51
CA SER A 8 1.01 -3.13 22.72
C SER A 8 1.33 -1.76 23.33
N GLY A 9 0.86 -0.66 22.73
CA GLY A 9 1.06 0.71 23.21
C GLY A 9 2.48 1.23 22.99
N ARG A 10 3.18 0.74 21.97
CA ARG A 10 4.57 1.15 21.68
C ARG A 10 4.66 2.64 21.35
N ASN A 11 5.78 3.24 21.70
CA ASN A 11 6.08 4.65 21.43
C ASN A 11 7.03 4.85 20.24
N LYS A 12 7.46 3.76 19.59
CA LYS A 12 8.33 3.75 18.42
C LYS A 12 7.83 2.70 17.43
N ILE A 13 7.86 3.05 16.15
CA ILE A 13 7.51 2.15 15.06
C ILE A 13 8.59 1.08 14.93
N GLU A 14 8.20 -0.19 15.07
CA GLU A 14 9.03 -1.32 14.69
C GLU A 14 8.85 -1.62 13.20
N TYR A 15 9.97 -1.83 12.50
CA TYR A 15 9.96 -2.20 11.08
C TYR A 15 10.38 -3.66 10.96
N ILE A 16 9.49 -4.49 10.43
CA ILE A 16 9.70 -5.94 10.31
C ILE A 16 9.73 -6.29 8.82
N SER A 17 10.72 -7.07 8.39
CA SER A 17 10.82 -7.52 7.01
C SER A 17 10.86 -9.03 6.93
N GLN A 18 9.89 -9.60 6.22
CA GLN A 18 9.88 -10.99 5.81
C GLN A 18 10.28 -11.09 4.34
N PRO A 19 10.84 -12.22 3.90
CA PRO A 19 11.06 -12.47 2.48
C PRO A 19 9.74 -12.46 1.71
N ALA A 20 9.71 -11.79 0.55
CA ALA A 20 8.52 -11.72 -0.31
C ALA A 20 8.03 -13.11 -0.76
N GLY A 21 8.96 -14.06 -0.93
CA GLY A 21 8.72 -15.39 -1.46
C GLY A 21 9.16 -15.54 -2.92
N GLU A 22 9.19 -16.78 -3.41
CA GLU A 22 9.63 -17.07 -4.77
C GLU A 22 8.67 -16.46 -5.81
N ARG A 23 9.20 -15.75 -6.81
CA ARG A 23 8.48 -14.98 -7.85
C ARG A 23 7.78 -13.71 -7.37
N PHE A 24 7.97 -13.32 -6.11
CA PHE A 24 7.44 -12.08 -5.56
C PHE A 24 8.56 -11.14 -5.13
N LEU A 25 8.27 -9.84 -5.11
CA LEU A 25 9.18 -8.83 -4.58
C LEU A 25 8.45 -7.79 -3.75
N HIS A 26 9.16 -7.18 -2.81
CA HIS A 26 8.76 -5.91 -2.24
C HIS A 26 9.35 -4.79 -3.12
N PRO A 27 8.53 -3.92 -3.72
CA PRO A 27 9.01 -2.89 -4.64
C PRO A 27 9.75 -1.74 -3.94
N ILE A 28 9.67 -1.74 -2.61
CA ILE A 28 10.23 -0.74 -1.70
C ILE A 28 11.01 -1.45 -0.60
N SER A 29 11.95 -0.75 0.01
CA SER A 29 12.76 -1.19 1.14
C SER A 29 12.28 -0.59 2.46
N VAL A 30 12.72 -1.18 3.57
CA VAL A 30 12.45 -0.65 4.92
C VAL A 30 12.97 0.77 5.08
N ASP A 31 14.14 1.09 4.53
CA ASP A 31 14.75 2.41 4.64
C ASP A 31 13.95 3.47 3.85
N GLU A 32 13.44 3.13 2.67
CA GLU A 32 12.55 4.01 1.90
C GLU A 32 11.25 4.29 2.65
N VAL A 33 10.63 3.26 3.25
CA VAL A 33 9.44 3.45 4.09
C VAL A 33 9.75 4.32 5.29
N ARG A 34 10.86 4.06 6.00
CA ARG A 34 11.26 4.85 7.16
C ARG A 34 11.46 6.31 6.79
N ALA A 35 12.19 6.57 5.70
CA ALA A 35 12.41 7.92 5.19
C ALA A 35 11.08 8.58 4.84
N ARG A 36 10.18 7.86 4.18
CA ARG A 36 8.88 8.39 3.75
C ARG A 36 7.94 8.69 4.92
N VAL A 37 7.90 7.82 5.92
CA VAL A 37 7.11 7.99 7.16
C VAL A 37 7.64 9.18 7.96
N ALA A 38 8.96 9.39 8.00
CA ALA A 38 9.55 10.53 8.70
C ALA A 38 9.16 11.91 8.12
N LEU A 39 8.67 11.96 6.87
CA LEU A 39 8.15 13.19 6.25
C LEU A 39 6.71 13.52 6.68
N LEU A 40 5.98 12.56 7.28
CA LEU A 40 4.64 12.81 7.77
C LEU A 40 4.68 13.55 9.11
N PRO A 41 3.69 14.42 9.40
CA PRO A 41 3.50 14.99 10.73
C PRO A 41 3.48 13.91 11.82
N ALA A 42 4.09 14.22 12.97
CA ALA A 42 4.26 13.28 14.06
C ALA A 42 2.93 12.77 14.63
N GLU A 43 1.86 13.56 14.54
CA GLU A 43 0.51 13.13 14.93
C GLU A 43 -0.01 11.94 14.12
N PHE A 44 0.40 11.79 12.85
CA PHE A 44 -0.06 10.69 12.00
C PHE A 44 0.74 9.42 12.18
N THR A 45 1.97 9.54 12.68
CA THR A 45 2.90 8.40 12.84
C THR A 45 2.93 7.87 14.26
N ARG A 46 2.60 8.71 15.26
CA ARG A 46 2.53 8.33 16.68
C ARG A 46 1.63 7.11 16.97
N PRO A 47 0.46 6.95 16.34
CA PRO A 47 -0.40 5.81 16.61
C PRO A 47 0.09 4.50 15.98
N ILE A 48 1.12 4.55 15.11
CA ILE A 48 1.63 3.37 14.40
C ILE A 48 2.61 2.62 15.32
N GLU A 49 2.40 1.31 15.48
CA GLU A 49 3.28 0.46 16.27
C GLU A 49 4.22 -0.39 15.42
N VAL A 50 3.70 -1.00 14.36
CA VAL A 50 4.46 -1.88 13.45
C VAL A 50 4.17 -1.54 12.00
N ILE A 51 5.24 -1.51 11.19
CA ILE A 51 5.15 -1.60 9.73
C ILE A 51 5.87 -2.87 9.31
N GLN A 52 5.10 -3.86 8.82
CA GLN A 52 5.60 -5.14 8.39
C GLN A 52 5.57 -5.28 6.87
N PHE A 53 6.66 -5.75 6.30
CA PHE A 53 6.73 -6.29 4.95
C PHE A 53 6.41 -7.78 5.06
N SER A 54 5.20 -8.16 4.66
CA SER A 54 4.66 -9.51 4.81
C SER A 54 5.10 -10.41 3.66
N ALA A 55 5.24 -11.72 3.90
CA ALA A 55 5.45 -12.66 2.80
C ALA A 55 4.19 -12.85 1.94
N MET A 56 4.34 -13.19 0.66
CA MET A 56 3.19 -13.59 -0.16
C MET A 56 2.54 -14.85 0.42
N THR A 57 1.21 -14.84 0.54
CA THR A 57 0.43 -16.01 0.97
C THR A 57 -0.42 -16.54 -0.17
N ARG A 58 -0.70 -17.86 -0.18
CA ARG A 58 -1.60 -18.49 -1.17
C ARG A 58 -2.96 -17.79 -1.27
N LYS A 59 -3.49 -17.27 -0.15
CA LYS A 59 -4.77 -16.54 -0.14
C LYS A 59 -4.69 -15.21 -0.90
N ARG A 60 -3.57 -14.49 -0.78
CA ARG A 60 -3.38 -13.16 -1.42
C ARG A 60 -2.96 -13.24 -2.89
N GLN A 61 -2.49 -14.40 -3.36
CA GLN A 61 -2.29 -14.64 -4.79
C GLN A 61 -3.60 -14.55 -5.61
N PHE A 62 -4.74 -14.88 -5.00
CA PHE A 62 -6.05 -14.84 -5.68
C PHE A 62 -6.83 -13.53 -5.42
N PHE A 63 -6.39 -12.72 -4.45
CA PHE A 63 -7.00 -11.46 -4.07
C PHE A 63 -5.90 -10.45 -3.78
N PRO A 64 -5.34 -9.80 -4.82
CA PRO A 64 -4.22 -8.89 -4.66
C PRO A 64 -4.64 -7.71 -3.78
N LEU A 65 -3.95 -7.60 -2.65
CA LEU A 65 -4.07 -6.52 -1.67
C LEU A 65 -2.63 -6.09 -1.40
N TYR A 66 -2.24 -4.90 -1.84
CA TYR A 66 -0.88 -4.39 -1.68
C TYR A 66 -0.58 -3.95 -0.25
N GLY A 67 -1.63 -3.60 0.50
CA GLY A 67 -1.57 -3.13 1.87
C GLY A 67 -2.69 -3.74 2.71
N MET A 68 -2.56 -3.58 4.03
CA MET A 68 -3.65 -3.75 4.97
C MET A 68 -3.28 -3.15 6.32
N GLN A 69 -4.26 -2.57 6.98
CA GLN A 69 -4.19 -2.11 8.36
C GLN A 69 -4.91 -3.09 9.30
N TRP A 70 -4.30 -3.36 10.47
CA TRP A 70 -4.97 -4.03 11.58
C TRP A 70 -4.51 -3.45 12.93
N GLY A 71 -5.44 -2.88 13.69
CA GLY A 71 -5.12 -2.09 14.88
C GLY A 71 -4.15 -0.94 14.57
N PRO A 72 -3.06 -0.76 15.34
CA PRO A 72 -2.04 0.25 15.05
C PRO A 72 -0.99 -0.20 14.02
N ASN A 73 -1.21 -1.33 13.33
CA ASN A 73 -0.19 -1.98 12.53
C ASN A 73 -0.52 -1.93 11.04
N VAL A 74 0.51 -1.70 10.23
CA VAL A 74 0.45 -1.64 8.77
C VAL A 74 1.22 -2.82 8.18
N TYR A 75 0.62 -3.51 7.22
CA TYR A 75 1.18 -4.64 6.53
C TYR A 75 1.28 -4.34 5.04
N LEU A 76 2.48 -4.41 4.49
CA LEU A 76 2.76 -4.19 3.07
C LEU A 76 3.04 -5.54 2.42
N TYR A 77 2.28 -5.85 1.38
CA TYR A 77 2.38 -7.13 0.68
C TYR A 77 3.26 -7.00 -0.56
N PRO A 78 3.97 -8.06 -0.92
CA PRO A 78 4.76 -8.08 -2.13
C PRO A 78 3.84 -8.26 -3.33
N MET A 79 4.38 -8.05 -4.52
CA MET A 79 3.67 -8.28 -5.77
C MET A 79 4.48 -9.21 -6.67
N GLU A 80 3.92 -9.61 -7.82
CA GLU A 80 4.65 -10.42 -8.79
C GLU A 80 5.91 -9.69 -9.27
N ALA A 81 7.03 -10.42 -9.28
CA ALA A 81 8.32 -9.88 -9.70
C ALA A 81 8.37 -9.51 -11.20
N SER A 82 7.39 -9.97 -11.98
CA SER A 82 7.17 -9.56 -13.37
C SER A 82 6.75 -8.10 -13.50
N LEU A 83 6.25 -7.48 -12.42
CA LEU A 83 5.59 -6.17 -12.42
C LEU A 83 4.36 -6.07 -13.34
N VAL A 84 3.81 -7.23 -13.69
CA VAL A 84 2.61 -7.34 -14.51
C VAL A 84 1.59 -8.17 -13.75
N GLU A 85 0.40 -7.60 -13.56
CA GLU A 85 -0.71 -8.27 -12.92
C GLU A 85 -1.82 -8.53 -13.92
N THR A 86 -2.40 -9.72 -13.87
CA THR A 86 -3.41 -10.16 -14.84
C THR A 86 -4.77 -10.33 -14.18
N TYR A 87 -5.79 -9.75 -14.81
CA TYR A 87 -7.15 -9.67 -14.32
C TYR A 87 -8.13 -10.19 -15.39
N HIS A 88 -9.12 -10.99 -14.98
CA HIS A 88 -10.16 -11.48 -15.90
C HIS A 88 -11.31 -10.47 -16.10
N ARG A 89 -11.37 -9.43 -15.27
CA ARG A 89 -12.37 -8.37 -15.35
C ARG A 89 -11.71 -7.06 -15.76
N PRO A 90 -12.42 -6.18 -16.48
CA PRO A 90 -11.93 -4.84 -16.75
C PRO A 90 -11.70 -4.07 -15.45
N PRO A 91 -10.71 -3.16 -15.41
CA PRO A 91 -10.53 -2.28 -14.27
C PRO A 91 -11.73 -1.34 -14.12
N THR A 92 -12.05 -0.98 -12.88
CA THR A 92 -13.03 0.09 -12.62
C THR A 92 -12.46 1.45 -13.03
N PRO A 93 -13.30 2.49 -13.24
CA PRO A 93 -12.82 3.84 -13.50
C PRO A 93 -11.83 4.35 -12.44
N GLU A 94 -12.07 4.03 -11.17
CA GLU A 94 -11.18 4.40 -10.06
C GLU A 94 -9.82 3.72 -10.18
N GLN A 95 -9.78 2.42 -10.48
CA GLN A 95 -8.52 1.67 -10.67
C GLN A 95 -7.72 2.19 -11.88
N LEU A 96 -8.40 2.61 -12.95
CA LEU A 96 -7.76 3.23 -14.11
C LEU A 96 -7.12 4.57 -13.75
N VAL A 97 -7.84 5.43 -13.03
CA VAL A 97 -7.36 6.75 -12.62
C VAL A 97 -6.19 6.60 -11.65
N GLU A 98 -6.34 5.78 -10.63
CA GLU A 98 -5.33 5.55 -9.61
C GLU A 98 -4.02 5.02 -10.22
N ALA A 99 -4.09 3.94 -11.02
CA ALA A 99 -2.91 3.40 -11.69
C ALA A 99 -2.22 4.48 -12.54
N ARG A 100 -3.00 5.23 -13.34
CA ARG A 100 -2.45 6.29 -14.20
C ARG A 100 -1.78 7.42 -13.41
N MET A 101 -2.29 7.79 -12.23
CA MET A 101 -1.67 8.83 -11.38
C MET A 101 -0.22 8.50 -11.01
N PHE A 102 0.11 7.21 -10.91
CA PHE A 102 1.44 6.72 -10.55
C PHE A 102 2.20 6.12 -11.74
N GLY A 103 1.65 6.20 -12.96
CA GLY A 103 2.30 5.67 -14.16
C GLY A 103 2.15 4.16 -14.36
N GLY A 104 1.14 3.55 -13.75
CA GLY A 104 0.69 2.20 -14.08
C GLY A 104 -0.12 2.19 -15.37
N GLU A 105 0.10 1.19 -16.20
CA GLU A 105 -0.50 1.09 -17.53
C GLU A 105 -1.44 -0.11 -17.61
N TRP A 106 -2.73 0.18 -17.82
CA TRP A 106 -3.72 -0.83 -18.13
C TRP A 106 -3.76 -1.10 -19.64
N SER A 107 -3.74 -2.38 -20.00
CA SER A 107 -3.90 -2.85 -21.38
C SER A 107 -4.81 -4.07 -21.43
N GLN A 108 -5.50 -4.27 -22.56
CA GLN A 108 -6.30 -5.48 -22.78
C GLN A 108 -5.54 -6.42 -23.71
N VAL A 109 -5.35 -7.67 -23.28
CA VAL A 109 -4.70 -8.73 -24.06
C VAL A 109 -5.67 -9.90 -24.20
N GLY A 110 -6.29 -10.03 -25.37
CA GLY A 110 -7.34 -11.02 -25.59
C GLY A 110 -8.54 -10.77 -24.68
N ARG A 111 -8.84 -11.72 -23.78
CA ARG A 111 -9.94 -11.61 -22.80
C ARG A 111 -9.48 -11.12 -21.42
N GLU A 112 -8.19 -10.90 -21.25
CA GLU A 112 -7.60 -10.51 -19.98
C GLU A 112 -7.18 -9.04 -20.00
N TRP A 113 -7.12 -8.46 -18.81
CA TRP A 113 -6.65 -7.11 -18.56
C TRP A 113 -5.34 -7.20 -17.80
N ARG A 114 -4.34 -6.44 -18.24
CA ARG A 114 -3.03 -6.39 -17.61
C ARG A 114 -2.76 -5.01 -17.06
N LEU A 115 -2.34 -4.95 -15.81
CA LEU A 115 -1.75 -3.75 -15.20
C LEU A 115 -0.23 -3.93 -15.18
N THR A 116 0.48 -3.07 -15.90
CA THR A 116 1.93 -3.11 -16.02
C THR A 116 2.55 -1.94 -15.27
N TRP A 117 3.61 -2.23 -14.53
CA TRP A 117 4.41 -1.24 -13.84
C TRP A 117 5.87 -1.30 -14.28
N THR A 118 6.55 -0.18 -14.13
CA THR A 118 8.01 -0.11 -14.13
C THR A 118 8.50 -0.15 -12.68
N PRO A 119 9.76 -0.51 -12.41
CA PRO A 119 10.31 -0.48 -11.05
C PRO A 119 10.15 0.87 -10.34
N ASP A 120 10.19 1.98 -11.08
CA ASP A 120 10.07 3.32 -10.52
C ASP A 120 8.61 3.70 -10.25
N THR A 121 7.70 3.38 -11.17
CA THR A 121 6.27 3.70 -11.02
C THR A 121 5.62 2.89 -9.90
N ILE A 122 6.00 1.62 -9.75
CA ILE A 122 5.49 0.81 -8.64
C ILE A 122 6.05 1.26 -7.29
N ARG A 123 7.34 1.65 -7.23
CA ARG A 123 7.94 2.18 -6.01
C ARG A 123 7.20 3.44 -5.56
N ASP A 124 6.93 4.34 -6.50
CA ASP A 124 6.15 5.56 -6.26
C ASP A 124 4.74 5.24 -5.75
N PHE A 125 4.03 4.32 -6.43
CA PHE A 125 2.71 3.84 -6.01
C PHE A 125 2.70 3.27 -4.59
N TYR A 126 3.68 2.42 -4.24
CA TYR A 126 3.75 1.83 -2.91
C TYR A 126 4.05 2.86 -1.82
N LEU A 127 5.01 3.77 -2.04
CA LEU A 127 5.40 4.78 -1.05
C LEU A 127 4.35 5.88 -0.87
N ASN A 128 3.73 6.31 -1.97
CA ASN A 128 2.90 7.51 -2.00
C ASN A 128 1.41 7.23 -2.17
N ASN A 129 1.01 5.98 -2.37
CA ASN A 129 -0.39 5.58 -2.31
C ASN A 129 -0.61 4.52 -1.23
N VAL A 130 -0.13 3.29 -1.46
CA VAL A 130 -0.43 2.12 -0.61
C VAL A 130 -0.06 2.38 0.85
N LEU A 131 1.19 2.74 1.15
CA LEU A 131 1.64 3.03 2.51
C LEU A 131 0.80 4.13 3.18
N ILE A 132 0.55 5.22 2.46
CA ILE A 132 -0.15 6.38 3.01
C ILE A 132 -1.63 6.07 3.23
N HIS A 133 -2.25 5.27 2.35
CA HIS A 133 -3.61 4.77 2.50
C HIS A 133 -3.76 3.96 3.80
N GLU A 134 -2.88 2.99 4.04
CA GLU A 134 -2.93 2.17 5.27
C GLU A 134 -2.69 3.00 6.53
N ILE A 135 -1.78 3.98 6.48
CA ILE A 135 -1.60 4.95 7.57
C ILE A 135 -2.87 5.79 7.77
N GLY A 136 -3.58 6.13 6.69
CA GLY A 136 -4.89 6.76 6.74
C GLY A 136 -5.89 5.93 7.54
N HIS A 137 -5.94 4.62 7.33
CA HIS A 137 -6.81 3.75 8.14
C HIS A 137 -6.46 3.73 9.63
N VAL A 138 -5.16 3.80 9.99
CA VAL A 138 -4.73 3.92 11.39
C VAL A 138 -5.23 5.23 12.02
N ASN A 139 -5.26 6.31 11.25
CA ASN A 139 -5.65 7.65 11.71
C ASN A 139 -7.16 7.91 11.65
N ASP A 140 -7.94 7.03 11.04
CA ASP A 140 -9.40 7.14 11.03
C ASP A 140 -10.01 6.63 12.35
N LEU A 141 -10.06 7.53 13.33
CA LEU A 141 -10.63 7.28 14.66
C LEU A 141 -12.16 7.49 14.71
N ARG A 142 -12.79 7.95 13.62
CA ARG A 142 -14.19 8.41 13.64
C ARG A 142 -15.13 7.49 12.88
N ASN A 143 -14.68 6.91 11.77
CA ASN A 143 -15.55 6.06 10.96
C ASN A 143 -15.44 4.59 11.37
N THR A 144 -16.59 3.95 11.56
CA THR A 144 -16.71 2.54 11.91
C THR A 144 -17.18 1.66 10.74
N ASN A 145 -17.83 2.25 9.72
CA ASN A 145 -18.25 1.52 8.52
C ASN A 145 -17.14 1.51 7.46
N SER A 146 -17.03 0.40 6.72
CA SER A 146 -15.96 0.19 5.74
C SER A 146 -15.92 1.27 4.67
N VAL A 147 -17.05 1.61 4.04
CA VAL A 147 -17.12 2.59 2.94
C VAL A 147 -16.57 3.96 3.35
N ALA A 148 -16.91 4.44 4.56
CA ALA A 148 -16.41 5.72 5.04
C ALA A 148 -14.92 5.66 5.39
N ARG A 149 -14.44 4.53 5.93
CA ARG A 149 -13.01 4.30 6.22
C ARG A 149 -12.17 4.28 4.95
N GLU A 150 -12.62 3.59 3.91
CA GLU A 150 -11.97 3.58 2.59
C GLU A 150 -11.90 5.00 2.00
N ARG A 151 -13.01 5.76 2.09
CA ARG A 151 -13.03 7.14 1.60
C ARG A 151 -12.04 8.04 2.34
N TYR A 152 -11.92 7.88 3.67
CA TYR A 152 -10.94 8.62 4.45
C TYR A 152 -9.51 8.25 4.04
N ALA A 153 -9.20 6.95 3.93
CA ALA A 153 -7.88 6.49 3.54
C ALA A 153 -7.49 6.93 2.11
N ASN A 154 -8.42 6.88 1.16
CA ASN A 154 -8.23 7.42 -0.20
C ASN A 154 -7.94 8.91 -0.21
N TRP A 155 -8.70 9.69 0.57
CA TRP A 155 -8.44 11.13 0.74
C TRP A 155 -7.05 11.37 1.36
N PHE A 156 -6.70 10.61 2.41
CA PHE A 156 -5.44 10.74 3.12
C PHE A 156 -4.24 10.42 2.20
N ALA A 157 -4.34 9.34 1.42
CA ALA A 157 -3.36 8.98 0.39
C ALA A 157 -3.22 10.04 -0.71
N THR A 158 -4.34 10.64 -1.13
CA THR A 158 -4.30 11.73 -2.12
C THR A 158 -3.59 12.97 -1.56
N GLU A 159 -3.93 13.40 -0.34
CA GLU A 159 -3.43 14.64 0.25
C GLU A 159 -1.98 14.51 0.73
N TYR A 160 -1.69 13.49 1.54
CA TYR A 160 -0.38 13.32 2.16
C TYR A 160 0.56 12.42 1.36
N GLY A 161 0.06 11.74 0.34
CA GLY A 161 0.82 10.86 -0.53
C GLY A 161 1.06 11.49 -1.91
N PHE A 162 0.05 11.41 -2.78
CA PHE A 162 0.15 11.87 -4.17
C PHE A 162 0.53 13.36 -4.26
N ARG A 163 -0.26 14.27 -3.68
CA ARG A 163 -0.01 15.73 -3.75
C ARG A 163 1.34 16.12 -3.12
N ALA A 164 1.70 15.50 -2.00
CA ALA A 164 2.98 15.73 -1.34
C ALA A 164 4.16 15.32 -2.23
N SER A 165 4.07 14.19 -2.93
CA SER A 165 5.14 13.68 -3.80
C SER A 165 5.32 14.47 -5.11
N ARG A 166 4.25 15.10 -5.62
CA ARG A 166 4.27 15.88 -6.88
C ARG A 166 4.57 17.38 -6.66
N GLY A 167 4.77 17.79 -5.41
CA GLY A 167 4.88 19.18 -5.01
C GLY A 167 3.51 19.84 -4.85
N ARG A 168 3.29 20.52 -3.73
CA ARG A 168 2.19 21.49 -3.59
C ARG A 168 2.44 22.60 -4.61
N ARG A 169 1.78 22.55 -5.76
CA ARG A 169 1.62 23.75 -6.60
C ARG A 169 0.73 24.76 -5.89
#